data_AF-A0A7C0YLA4-F1
#
_entry.id   AF-A0A7C0YLA4-F1
#
_cell.length_a   1.000
_cell.length_b   1.000
_cell.length_c   1.000
_cell.angle_alpha   90.00
_cell.angle_beta   90.00
_cell.angle_gamma   90.00
#
_symmetry.space_group_name_H-M   'P 1'
#
loop_
_entity.id
_entity.type
_entity.pdbx_description
1 polymer ?
#
loop_
_entity_poly.entity_id
_entity_poly.type
_entity_poly.pdbx_seq_one_letter_code
_entity_poly.pdbx_strand_id
1 'polypeptide(L)' 'GSDKDGTPMRHDVHGTTRTRALLGKGQGHRQTEKGIIKRKLVRGNIVTNDIVQVNAVVVKHGAKAIDTLVSGE' A
#
# COMPACT_ATOMS: atom_id res chain seq x y z
N GLY A 1 -1.77 0.69 0.49
CA GLY A 1 -2.46 -0.43 1.16
C GLY A 1 -1.50 -1.14 2.07
N SER A 2 -2.03 -1.88 3.04
CA SER A 2 -1.26 -2.57 4.07
C SER A 2 -1.73 -4.02 4.19
N ASP A 3 -0.76 -4.93 4.22
CA ASP A 3 -0.97 -6.35 4.52
C ASP A 3 -1.31 -6.54 6.02
N LYS A 4 -1.80 -7.71 6.41
CA LYS A 4 -2.10 -8.10 7.80
C LYS A 4 -0.96 -7.84 8.78
N ASP A 5 0.28 -7.99 8.33
CA ASP A 5 1.48 -7.78 9.14
C ASP A 5 1.97 -6.32 9.14
N GLY A 6 1.18 -5.40 8.58
CA GLY A 6 1.55 -3.99 8.41
C GLY A 6 2.58 -3.74 7.30
N THR A 7 2.93 -4.75 6.51
CA THR A 7 3.84 -4.54 5.37
C THR A 7 3.16 -3.71 4.29
N PRO A 8 3.83 -2.67 3.76
CA PRO A 8 3.24 -1.82 2.75
C PRO A 8 3.20 -2.52 1.40
N MET A 9 2.11 -2.29 0.66
CA MET A 9 2.01 -2.67 -0.75
C MET A 9 2.85 -1.73 -1.61
N ARG A 10 3.57 -2.29 -2.59
CA ARG A 10 4.39 -1.52 -3.53
C ARG A 10 3.97 -1.81 -4.98
N HIS A 11 3.66 -0.74 -5.71
CA HIS A 11 3.20 -0.83 -7.11
C HIS A 11 4.22 -1.47 -8.07
N ASP A 12 5.52 -1.26 -7.85
CA ASP A 12 6.60 -1.81 -8.67
C ASP A 12 6.75 -3.33 -8.55
N VAL A 13 6.30 -3.91 -7.43
CA VAL A 13 6.48 -5.35 -7.16
C VAL A 13 5.27 -6.07 -7.71
N HIS A 14 5.48 -6.79 -8.82
CA HIS A 14 4.43 -7.56 -9.44
C HIS A 14 4.08 -8.81 -8.62
N GLY A 15 2.80 -9.16 -8.58
CA GLY A 15 2.31 -10.41 -8.02
C GLY A 15 1.65 -10.27 -6.65
N THR A 16 1.29 -11.41 -6.07
CA THR A 16 0.62 -11.52 -4.76
C THR A 16 1.60 -11.80 -3.62
N THR A 17 2.88 -12.02 -3.91
CA THR A 17 3.85 -12.53 -2.95
C THR A 17 4.41 -11.45 -2.03
N ARG A 18 4.95 -11.88 -0.88
CA ARG A 18 5.79 -11.05 -0.02
C ARG A 18 7.26 -11.25 -0.41
N THR A 19 7.93 -10.17 -0.79
CA THR A 19 9.33 -10.22 -1.27
C THR A 19 10.21 -9.30 -0.44
N ARG A 20 11.45 -9.74 -0.15
CA ARG A 20 12.47 -8.91 0.48
C ARG A 20 13.28 -8.15 -0.56
N ALA A 21 12.85 -6.93 -0.88
CA ALA A 21 13.52 -6.06 -1.83
C ALA A 21 14.55 -5.15 -1.16
N LEU A 22 15.60 -4.78 -1.90
CA LEU A 22 16.50 -3.69 -1.51
C LEU A 22 15.79 -2.37 -1.77
N LEU A 23 15.50 -1.62 -0.70
CA LEU A 23 14.79 -0.35 -0.77
C LEU A 23 15.76 0.79 -0.52
N GLY A 24 15.79 1.76 -1.45
CA GLY A 24 16.34 3.09 -1.20
C GLY A 24 15.30 3.99 -0.53
N LYS A 25 15.32 5.28 -0.83
CA LYS A 25 14.35 6.26 -0.28
C LYS A 25 12.97 5.99 -0.87
N GLY A 26 11.93 5.89 -0.02
CA GLY A 26 10.55 5.87 -0.51
C GLY A 26 9.61 5.00 0.32
N GLN A 27 8.55 4.49 -0.32
CA GLN A 27 7.56 3.62 0.32
C GLN A 27 8.22 2.37 0.92
N GLY A 28 7.90 2.09 2.18
CA GLY A 28 8.46 0.97 2.96
C GLY A 28 9.85 1.22 3.55
N HIS A 29 10.56 2.28 3.14
CA HIS A 29 11.81 2.68 3.77
C HIS A 29 11.92 4.20 3.96
N ARG A 30 11.58 4.63 5.17
CA ARG A 30 12.01 5.92 5.69
C ARG A 30 13.52 5.86 5.95
N GLN A 31 14.29 6.54 5.11
CA GLN A 31 15.74 6.69 5.28
C GLN A 31 16.04 7.67 6.42
N THR A 32 16.98 7.32 7.27
CA THR A 32 17.52 8.21 8.32
C THR A 32 18.70 9.03 7.79
N GLU A 33 19.50 8.43 6.90
CA GLU A 33 20.69 9.05 6.31
C GLU A 33 20.69 8.84 4.78
N LYS A 34 21.41 9.71 4.07
CA LYS A 34 21.51 9.65 2.61
C LYS A 34 22.34 8.43 2.18
N GLY A 35 21.90 7.76 1.12
CA GLY A 35 22.64 6.65 0.50
C GLY A 35 22.39 5.28 1.14
N ILE A 36 21.65 5.18 2.26
CA ILE A 36 21.35 3.90 2.88
C ILE A 36 20.30 3.14 2.07
N ILE A 37 20.65 1.90 1.69
CA ILE A 37 19.74 0.94 1.09
C ILE A 37 19.54 -0.19 2.10
N LYS A 38 18.29 -0.50 2.45
CA LYS A 38 17.97 -1.61 3.36
C LYS A 38 17.09 -2.65 2.69
N ARG A 39 17.41 -3.92 2.92
CA ARG A 39 16.55 -5.02 2.51
C ARG A 39 15.35 -5.11 3.47
N LYS A 40 14.15 -4.88 2.96
CA LYS A 40 12.90 -4.93 3.74
C LYS A 40 11.83 -5.74 3.03
N LEU A 41 10.91 -6.29 3.81
CA LEU A 41 9.76 -7.03 3.31
C LEU A 41 8.73 -6.04 2.76
N VAL A 42 8.24 -6.30 1.54
CA VAL A 42 7.19 -5.55 0.87
C VAL A 42 6.18 -6.50 0.25
N ARG A 43 4.92 -6.07 0.15
CA ARG A 43 3.84 -6.81 -0.52
C ARG A 43 3.74 -6.36 -1.98
N GLY A 44 3.45 -7.30 -2.86
CA GLY A 44 3.18 -7.01 -4.27
C GLY A 44 1.93 -6.14 -4.48
N ASN A 45 1.73 -5.75 -5.74
CA ASN A 45 0.70 -4.80 -6.14
C ASN A 45 -0.71 -5.40 -6.30
N ILE A 46 -0.84 -6.73 -6.35
CA ILE A 46 -2.13 -7.41 -6.52
C ILE A 46 -2.89 -7.47 -5.19
N VAL A 47 -4.16 -7.07 -5.21
CA VAL A 47 -5.02 -7.12 -4.02
C VAL A 47 -5.53 -8.54 -3.79
N THR A 48 -5.27 -9.08 -2.60
CA THR A 48 -5.69 -10.41 -2.12
C THR A 48 -6.38 -10.29 -0.76
N ASN A 49 -7.09 -11.33 -0.32
CA ASN A 49 -7.82 -11.35 0.95
C ASN A 49 -6.96 -11.11 2.21
N ASP A 50 -5.64 -11.28 2.13
CA ASP A 50 -4.72 -11.01 3.25
C ASP A 50 -4.54 -9.50 3.54
N ILE A 51 -4.98 -8.63 2.64
CA ILE A 51 -4.80 -7.17 2.76
C ILE A 51 -5.88 -6.61 3.66
N VAL A 52 -5.45 -5.93 4.72
CA VAL A 52 -6.34 -5.34 5.72
C VAL A 52 -6.79 -3.94 5.32
N GLN A 53 -5.95 -3.18 4.60
CA GLN A 53 -6.26 -1.81 4.20
C GLN A 53 -5.93 -1.57 2.74
N VAL A 54 -6.89 -1.00 2.00
CA VAL A 54 -6.69 -0.50 0.63
C VAL A 54 -6.79 1.03 0.64
N ASN A 55 -5.81 1.70 0.03
CA ASN A 55 -5.83 3.16 -0.12
C ASN A 55 -6.39 3.48 -1.50
N ALA A 56 -7.45 4.27 -1.57
CA ALA A 56 -8.08 4.69 -2.81
C ALA A 56 -8.23 6.21 -2.86
N VAL A 57 -8.34 6.75 -4.08
CA VAL A 57 -8.60 8.18 -4.35
C VAL A 57 -9.84 8.27 -5.22
N VAL A 58 -10.74 9.21 -4.90
CA VAL A 58 -11.95 9.45 -5.69
C VAL A 58 -11.60 10.25 -6.93
N VAL A 59 -11.80 9.68 -8.12
CA VAL A 59 -11.50 10.33 -9.40
C VAL A 59 -12.74 11.01 -10.00
N LYS A 60 -13.92 10.46 -9.76
CA LYS A 60 -15.20 11.00 -10.24
C LYS A 60 -16.29 10.78 -9.20
N HIS A 61 -17.18 11.75 -9.05
CA HIS A 61 -18.35 11.62 -8.20
C HIS A 61 -19.48 10.89 -8.95
N GLY A 62 -20.10 9.93 -8.27
CA GLY A 62 -21.27 9.21 -8.77
C GLY A 62 -22.57 9.96 -8.49
N ALA A 63 -23.69 9.27 -8.71
CA ALA A 63 -25.03 9.83 -8.49
C ALA A 63 -25.36 10.13 -7.02
N LYS A 64 -24.67 9.49 -6.07
CA LYS A 64 -24.84 9.71 -4.63
C LYS A 64 -23.63 10.44 -4.06
N ALA A 65 -23.88 11.35 -3.12
CA ALA A 65 -22.84 12.05 -2.39
C ALA A 65 -21.99 11.07 -1.56
N ILE A 66 -20.72 11.40 -1.33
CA ILE A 66 -19.80 10.54 -0.57
C ILE A 66 -20.19 10.49 0.91
N ASP A 67 -20.69 11.61 1.44
CA ASP A 67 -21.03 11.73 2.86
C ASP A 67 -22.12 10.72 3.26
N THR A 68 -23.13 10.53 2.42
CA THR A 68 -24.18 9.52 2.65
C THR A 68 -23.70 8.08 2.51
N LEU A 69 -22.57 7.83 1.84
CA LEU A 69 -21.98 6.50 1.69
C LEU A 69 -21.03 6.14 2.85
N VAL A 70 -20.38 7.14 3.45
CA VAL A 70 -19.41 6.94 4.55
C VAL A 70 -20.10 6.99 5.92
N SER A 71 -21.17 7.78 6.04
CA SER A 71 -21.84 8.04 7.32
C SER A 71 -22.79 6.94 7.81
N GLY A 72 -22.93 5.84 7.06
CA GLY A 72 -23.54 4.58 7.54
C GLY A 72 -24.89 4.74 8.22
N GLU A 73 -25.94 4.97 7.43
CA GLU A 73 -27.24 4.32 7.68
C GLU A 73 -27.30 2.99 6.91
#